data_AF-A0A9D8L254-F1
#
_entry.id   AF-A0A9D8L254-F1
#
_cell.length_a   1.000
_cell.length_b   1.000
_cell.length_c   1.000
_cell.angle_alpha   90.00
_cell.angle_beta   90.00
_cell.angle_gamma   90.00
#
_symmetry.space_group_name_H-M   'P 1'
#
loop_
_entity.id
_entity.type
_entity.pdbx_description
1 polymer ?
#
loop_
_entity_poly.entity_id
_entity_poly.type
_entity_poly.pdbx_seq_one_letter_code
_entity_poly.pdbx_strand_id
1 'polypeptide(L)' 'TDMGRAGFVRCLPNGCVAEVILEDKLLKSLEGGKTATFIIFQTPEEGIGIPISLAGFQPGFDSLP' A
#
# COMPACT_ATOMS: atom_id res chain seq x y z
N THR A 1 -12.38 -3.10 -3.03
CA THR A 1 -12.84 -2.87 -1.65
C THR A 1 -11.85 -1.96 -0.97
N ASP A 2 -12.30 -1.07 -0.08
CA ASP A 2 -11.41 -0.24 0.75
C ASP A 2 -10.57 -1.16 1.66
N MET A 3 -9.25 -1.05 1.58
CA MET A 3 -8.28 -1.87 2.32
C MET A 3 -7.67 -1.12 3.51
N GLY A 4 -8.04 0.15 3.72
CA GLY A 4 -7.52 0.99 4.79
C GLY A 4 -7.03 2.36 4.31
N ARG A 5 -6.74 3.23 5.27
CA ARG A 5 -6.17 4.56 5.06
C ARG A 5 -4.97 4.73 5.96
N ALA A 6 -3.90 5.33 5.44
CA ALA A 6 -2.74 5.71 6.21
C ALA A 6 -2.38 7.17 5.95
N GLY A 7 -2.09 7.88 7.03
CA GLY A 7 -1.57 9.25 6.95
C GLY A 7 -0.07 9.26 6.69
N PHE A 8 0.41 10.35 6.10
CA PHE A 8 1.84 10.60 6.01
C PHE A 8 2.40 10.88 7.41
N VAL A 9 3.38 10.08 7.84
CA VAL A 9 4.04 10.22 9.14
C VAL A 9 5.09 11.33 9.13
N ARG A 10 5.78 11.52 8.00
CA ARG A 10 6.76 12.59 7.77
C ARG A 10 7.07 12.78 6.29
N CYS A 11 7.55 13.96 5.93
CA CYS A 11 8.11 14.23 4.59
C CYS A 11 9.63 14.44 4.68
N LEU A 12 10.33 13.82 3.74
CA LEU A 12 11.77 13.87 3.53
C LEU A 12 12.05 14.55 2.17
N PRO A 13 13.30 14.96 1.87
CA PRO A 13 13.62 15.59 0.60
C PRO A 13 13.26 14.76 -0.64
N ASN A 14 13.13 13.44 -0.50
CA ASN A 14 12.77 12.51 -1.58
C ASN A 14 11.28 12.11 -1.59
N GLY A 15 10.45 12.63 -0.69
CA GLY A 15 9.01 12.33 -0.64
C GLY A 15 8.48 12.12 0.78
N CYS A 16 7.19 11.80 0.88
CA CYS A 16 6.52 11.55 2.16
C CYS A 16 6.39 10.05 2.43
N VAL A 17 6.54 9.66 3.68
CA VAL A 17 6.42 8.28 4.15
C VAL A 17 5.07 8.12 4.82
N ALA A 18 4.33 7.07 4.46
CA ALA A 18 3.17 6.60 5.19
C ALA A 18 3.49 5.20 5.72
N GLU A 19 3.27 4.99 7.01
CA GLU A 19 3.48 3.69 7.65
C GLU A 19 2.14 2.98 7.78
N VAL A 20 2.12 1.70 7.41
CA VAL A 20 0.92 0.85 7.44
C VAL A 20 1.27 -0.40 8.22
N ILE A 21 0.41 -0.77 9.17
CA ILE A 21 0.50 -2.06 9.84
C ILE A 21 -0.13 -3.10 8.91
N LEU A 22 0.65 -4.10 8.52
CA LEU A 22 0.15 -5.23 7.74
C LEU A 22 -0.55 -6.23 8.66
N GLU A 23 -1.83 -6.00 8.91
CA GLU A 23 -2.70 -6.97 9.60
C GLU A 23 -2.93 -8.21 8.73
N ASP A 24 -3.18 -9.37 9.36
CA ASP A 24 -3.34 -10.67 8.69
C ASP A 24 -4.32 -10.65 7.50
N LYS A 25 -5.40 -9.87 7.61
CA LYS A 25 -6.39 -9.74 6.53
C LYS A 25 -5.84 -8.96 5.34
N LEU A 26 -5.09 -7.89 5.60
CA LEU A 26 -4.46 -7.10 4.56
C LEU A 26 -3.35 -7.92 3.89
N LEU A 27 -2.53 -8.61 4.69
CA LEU A 27 -1.48 -9.48 4.18
C LEU A 27 -2.06 -10.54 3.22
N LYS A 28 -3.06 -11.31 3.65
CA LYS A 28 -3.74 -12.29 2.80
C LYS A 28 -4.33 -11.71 1.51
N SER A 29 -4.78 -10.45 1.57
CA SER A 29 -5.32 -9.76 0.39
C SER A 29 -4.22 -9.38 -0.60
N LEU A 30 -3.03 -9.02 -0.12
CA LEU A 30 -1.87 -8.71 -0.95
C LEU A 30 -1.26 -9.99 -1.54
N GLU A 31 -1.18 -11.05 -0.75
CA GLU A 31 -0.72 -12.39 -1.13
C GLU A 31 -1.52 -13.00 -2.28
N GLY A 32 -2.86 -12.98 -2.17
CA GLY A 32 -3.76 -13.49 -3.21
C GLY A 32 -4.09 -12.50 -4.33
N GLY A 33 -3.58 -11.27 -4.23
CA GLY A 33 -3.89 -10.17 -5.13
C GLY A 33 -3.06 -10.16 -6.41
N LYS A 34 -3.56 -9.50 -7.46
CA LYS A 34 -2.81 -9.25 -8.70
C LYS A 34 -2.32 -7.80 -8.82
N THR A 35 -3.15 -6.87 -8.35
CA THR A 35 -2.88 -5.44 -8.38
C THR A 35 -3.40 -4.81 -7.10
N ALA A 36 -2.58 -4.00 -6.43
CA ALA A 36 -2.99 -3.13 -5.35
C ALA A 36 -3.06 -1.70 -5.87
N THR A 37 -4.21 -1.04 -5.74
CA THR A 37 -4.35 0.37 -6.11
C THR A 37 -4.17 1.22 -4.87
N PHE A 38 -3.10 2.00 -4.83
CA PHE A 38 -2.88 3.00 -3.79
C PHE A 38 -3.45 4.32 -4.25
N ILE A 39 -4.22 4.99 -3.39
CA ILE A 39 -4.82 6.27 -3.72
C ILE A 39 -4.17 7.35 -2.86
N ILE A 40 -3.51 8.30 -3.51
CA ILE A 40 -2.93 9.47 -2.86
C ILE A 40 -3.93 10.62 -2.99
N PHE A 41 -4.39 11.13 -1.85
CA PHE A 41 -5.28 12.29 -1.81
C PHE A 41 -4.44 13.55 -1.58
N GLN A 42 -4.42 14.46 -2.55
CA GLN A 42 -3.89 15.82 -2.34
C GLN A 42 -4.94 16.72 -1.68
N THR A 43 -6.20 16.52 -2.05
CA THR A 43 -7.41 17.03 -1.37
C THR A 43 -8.45 15.89 -1.29
N PRO A 44 -9.47 15.98 -0.41
CA PRO A 44 -10.50 14.92 -0.32
C PRO A 44 -11.22 14.65 -1.65
N GLU A 45 -11.29 15.67 -2.51
CA GLU A 45 -11.99 15.61 -3.79
C GLU A 45 -11.09 15.13 -4.95
N GLU A 46 -9.76 15.17 -4.78
CA GLU A 46 -8.78 14.85 -5.82
C GLU A 46 -7.82 13.73 -5.36
N GLY A 47 -8.21 12.49 -5.69
CA GLY A 47 -7.44 11.28 -5.43
C GLY A 47 -6.78 10.71 -6.68
N ILE A 48 -5.46 10.50 -6.64
CA ILE A 48 -4.70 9.88 -7.72
C ILE A 48 -4.48 8.40 -7.39
N GLY A 49 -5.06 7.51 -8.21
CA GLY A 49 -4.90 6.07 -8.08
C GLY A 49 -3.66 5.56 -8.82
N ILE A 50 -2.77 4.89 -8.09
CA ILE A 50 -1.53 4.30 -8.58
C ILE A 50 -1.68 2.77 -8.53
N PRO A 51 -1.83 2.09 -9.67
CA PRO A 51 -1.90 0.64 -9.70
C PRO A 51 -0.50 0.03 -9.56
N ILE A 52 -0.32 -0.79 -8.53
CA ILE A 52 0.92 -1.51 -8.25
C ILE A 52 0.69 -2.98 -8.52
N SER A 53 1.56 -3.59 -9.33
CA SER A 53 1.56 -5.04 -9.55
C SER A 53 1.94 -5.76 -8.27
N LEU A 54 1.20 -6.81 -7.90
CA LEU A 54 1.51 -7.70 -6.78
C LEU A 54 2.23 -8.97 -7.24
N ALA A 55 2.66 -9.02 -8.50
CA ALA A 55 3.46 -10.14 -8.99
C ALA A 55 4.74 -10.30 -8.15
N GLY A 56 4.89 -11.46 -7.52
CA GLY A 56 6.03 -11.76 -6.65
C GLY A 56 5.88 -11.29 -5.21
N PHE A 57 4.74 -10.72 -4.80
CA PHE A 57 4.52 -10.28 -3.42
C PHE A 57 4.65 -11.45 -2.42
N GLN A 58 3.89 -12.54 -2.60
CA GLN A 58 3.95 -13.71 -1.72
C GLN A 58 5.38 -14.26 -1.57
N PRO A 59 6.08 -14.68 -2.66
CA PRO A 59 7.42 -15.25 -2.50
C PRO A 59 8.42 -14.24 -1.93
N GLY A 60 8.23 -12.95 -2.18
CA GLY A 60 9.05 -11.90 -1.57
C GLY A 60 8.82 -11.80 -0.06
N PHE A 61 7.55 -11.80 0.37
CA PHE A 61 7.18 -11.76 1.78
C PHE A 61 7.65 -13.02 2.53
N ASP A 62 7.46 -14.20 1.94
CA ASP A 62 7.92 -15.48 2.50
C ASP A 62 9.45 -15.56 2.67
N SER A 63 10.20 -14.72 1.96
CA SER A 63 11.67 -14.68 2.01
C SER A 63 12.26 -13.73 3.06
N LEU A 64 11.41 -12.99 3.78
CA LEU A 64 11.84 -12.08 4.83
C LEU A 64 12.37 -12.88 6.05
N PRO A 65 13.46 -12.43 6.69
CA PRO A 65 14.04 -13.09 7.86
C PRO A 65 13.21 -12.93 9.14
#